data_AF-A0AAU8MI77-F1
#
_entry.id   AF-A0AAU8MI77-F1
#
_cell.length_a   1.000
_cell.length_b   1.000
_cell.length_c   1.000
_cell.angle_alpha   90.00
_cell.angle_beta   90.00
_cell.angle_gamma   90.00
#
_symmetry.space_group_name_H-M   'P 1'
#
loop_
_entity.id
_entity.type
_entity.pdbx_description
1 polymer ?
#
loop_
_entity_poly.entity_id
_entity_poly.type
_entity_poly.pdbx_seq_one_letter_code
_entity_poly.pdbx_strand_id
1 'polypeptide(L)'
;MILEYILGTKQVHANGGLATEEQHMERFGQQTLEPSPSLLDQEQTDDWHESVVEDNNTVVESSFIPENSILMNLANLLTESEKVSIDEFHDKMESIMKEFHENRYESSAKVTLEKMERLIDEHLKRKIKLNLRCDHYERSVSNFIFKKIIDIANASSVMRITPTTISRYKDNGEEAIDEWEEALEPLFNIVNKLLLAGAKIESDFYNDRMIGETMWGSDEPIFTECKKIKDKLKSIAYEGLINKNEQVQDDDLQVEVDNNLVLFRWPKNSIVEVGKVMNSKVNENFSIESSILQIGESIVRVENIGGKRNYTDVLGDSIEMSFTTEVGEISIHLYPSDSNIIKVKLDGENQEKFNKLKDKSSLGESCFLGGKSVLQAVNDKGFERNGRILIESAETIKQSNFVVKESGVPSTLMRPIDSLDQLQKVGASKEIVVC
;
A
#
# COMPACT_ATOMS: atom_id res chain seq x y z
N MET A 1 -51.45 -7.92 2.15
CA MET A 1 -52.54 -8.79 2.64
C MET A 1 -51.99 -10.21 2.73
N ILE A 2 -52.46 -11.01 3.68
CA ILE A 2 -51.85 -12.32 4.04
C ILE A 2 -52.32 -13.42 3.07
N LEU A 3 -51.42 -14.31 2.63
CA LEU A 3 -51.58 -15.75 2.86
C LEU A 3 -50.30 -16.55 2.66
N GLU A 4 -50.20 -17.63 3.43
CA GLU A 4 -49.08 -18.56 3.53
C GLU A 4 -49.27 -19.75 2.58
N TYR A 5 -48.24 -20.59 2.43
CA TYR A 5 -48.48 -22.00 2.15
C TYR A 5 -47.46 -22.89 2.89
N ILE A 6 -47.92 -23.54 3.97
CA ILE A 6 -47.19 -24.58 4.70
C ILE A 6 -48.03 -25.85 4.64
N LEU A 7 -47.48 -26.91 4.05
CA LEU A 7 -47.86 -28.32 4.21
C LEU A 7 -46.74 -29.18 3.58
N GLY A 8 -46.23 -30.27 4.17
CA GLY A 8 -46.47 -30.78 5.52
C GLY A 8 -46.57 -32.31 5.55
N THR A 9 -45.46 -33.01 5.85
CA THR A 9 -45.43 -34.48 6.07
C THR A 9 -44.63 -34.80 7.34
N LYS A 10 -45.12 -35.74 8.16
CA LYS A 10 -44.66 -36.01 9.54
C LYS A 10 -44.94 -37.48 9.93
N GLN A 11 -44.35 -37.94 11.04
CA GLN A 11 -44.54 -39.25 11.71
C GLN A 11 -43.81 -40.44 11.01
N VAL A 12 -43.44 -41.56 11.65
CA VAL A 12 -43.69 -42.17 13.01
C VAL A 12 -42.52 -43.18 13.29
N HIS A 13 -42.10 -43.65 14.48
CA HIS A 13 -42.31 -43.35 15.93
C HIS A 13 -41.30 -44.16 16.80
N ALA A 14 -41.09 -43.78 18.09
CA ALA A 14 -40.84 -44.66 19.28
C ALA A 14 -39.58 -45.57 19.34
N ASN A 15 -39.00 -45.99 20.49
CA ASN A 15 -39.09 -45.67 21.95
C ASN A 15 -37.72 -46.06 22.60
N GLY A 16 -37.14 -45.32 23.57
CA GLY A 16 -37.20 -45.57 25.04
C GLY A 16 -36.01 -46.43 25.59
N GLY A 17 -35.48 -46.33 26.82
CA GLY A 17 -35.61 -45.36 27.94
C GLY A 17 -35.01 -45.88 29.28
N LEU A 18 -34.59 -44.98 30.20
CA LEU A 18 -34.20 -45.17 31.66
C LEU A 18 -32.90 -46.00 31.96
N ALA A 19 -31.92 -45.50 32.73
CA ALA A 19 -31.70 -45.50 34.22
C ALA A 19 -31.15 -46.86 34.79
N THR A 20 -30.31 -47.00 35.84
CA THR A 20 -29.85 -46.11 36.97
C THR A 20 -28.51 -46.63 37.61
N GLU A 21 -27.94 -45.91 38.60
CA GLU A 21 -27.04 -46.37 39.72
C GLU A 21 -25.60 -46.88 39.39
N GLU A 22 -24.51 -46.32 39.98
CA GLU A 22 -23.82 -46.61 41.28
C GLU A 22 -22.96 -47.91 41.28
N GLN A 23 -21.79 -48.08 41.96
CA GLN A 23 -21.21 -47.44 43.17
C GLN A 23 -19.68 -47.76 43.32
N HIS A 24 -18.91 -46.93 44.08
CA HIS A 24 -17.63 -47.23 44.82
C HIS A 24 -16.36 -47.82 44.11
N MET A 25 -15.13 -47.87 44.71
CA MET A 25 -14.34 -46.94 45.57
C MET A 25 -12.87 -47.43 45.84
N GLU A 26 -11.91 -46.49 45.90
CA GLU A 26 -10.62 -46.48 46.67
C GLU A 26 -9.37 -47.41 46.45
N ARG A 27 -8.20 -46.72 46.46
CA ARG A 27 -6.91 -46.98 47.19
C ARG A 27 -5.67 -47.68 46.56
N PHE A 28 -4.57 -46.89 46.53
CA PHE A 28 -3.18 -47.11 47.01
C PHE A 28 -2.62 -48.55 47.18
N GLY A 29 -1.33 -48.84 46.87
CA GLY A 29 -0.22 -47.96 46.45
C GLY A 29 1.15 -48.68 46.34
N GLN A 30 2.25 -47.92 46.48
CA GLN A 30 3.71 -48.25 46.45
C GLN A 30 4.14 -49.66 46.95
N GLN A 31 5.30 -50.24 46.57
CA GLN A 31 6.66 -49.64 46.55
C GLN A 31 7.74 -50.44 45.76
N THR A 32 8.96 -49.90 45.70
CA THR A 32 10.16 -50.27 44.89
C THR A 32 10.93 -51.54 45.33
N LEU A 33 11.74 -52.14 44.43
CA LEU A 33 13.18 -52.48 44.64
C LEU A 33 13.86 -53.09 43.39
N GLU A 34 15.18 -52.83 43.22
CA GLU A 34 16.11 -53.43 42.24
C GLU A 34 17.18 -54.28 43.00
N PRO A 35 18.03 -55.16 42.39
CA PRO A 35 19.09 -54.74 41.45
C PRO A 35 19.51 -55.74 40.32
N SER A 36 20.29 -55.22 39.37
CA SER A 36 21.07 -55.96 38.32
C SER A 36 22.35 -56.64 38.88
N PRO A 37 23.09 -57.59 38.21
CA PRO A 37 23.86 -57.34 36.95
C PRO A 37 24.16 -58.53 35.98
N SER A 38 24.53 -58.27 34.71
CA SER A 38 25.86 -58.62 34.10
C SER A 38 25.96 -58.58 32.55
N LEU A 39 26.91 -57.75 32.06
CA LEU A 39 27.86 -57.91 30.93
C LEU A 39 27.43 -58.36 29.50
N LEU A 40 27.75 -57.46 28.54
CA LEU A 40 28.21 -57.68 27.14
C LEU A 40 27.20 -58.28 26.13
N ASP A 41 27.10 -57.82 24.87
CA ASP A 41 27.90 -56.83 24.11
C ASP A 41 27.05 -56.02 23.09
N GLN A 42 27.72 -55.09 22.40
CA GLN A 42 27.37 -54.17 21.29
C GLN A 42 26.24 -54.60 20.30
N GLU A 43 25.52 -53.74 19.56
CA GLU A 43 25.88 -52.44 18.92
C GLU A 43 24.76 -51.36 19.01
N GLN A 44 25.06 -50.13 18.56
CA GLN A 44 24.15 -48.97 18.58
C GLN A 44 23.39 -48.76 17.26
N THR A 45 22.07 -48.54 17.36
CA THR A 45 21.29 -47.73 16.41
C THR A 45 20.31 -46.88 17.22
N ASP A 46 20.63 -45.61 17.47
CA ASP A 46 19.84 -44.72 18.31
C ASP A 46 18.61 -44.17 17.56
N ASP A 47 17.53 -44.93 17.58
CA ASP A 47 16.25 -44.62 16.92
C ASP A 47 15.41 -43.64 17.78
N TRP A 48 15.74 -42.34 17.68
CA TRP A 48 15.11 -41.28 18.48
C TRP A 48 13.71 -40.91 17.98
N HIS A 49 12.71 -41.66 18.46
CA HIS A 49 11.32 -41.22 18.51
C HIS A 49 11.17 -40.02 19.48
N GLU A 50 11.56 -38.82 19.06
CA GLU A 50 11.15 -37.59 19.75
C GLU A 50 9.70 -37.25 19.36
N SER A 51 8.79 -37.37 20.32
CA SER A 51 7.36 -37.16 20.10
C SER A 51 7.05 -35.67 19.96
N VAL A 52 6.94 -35.19 18.72
CA VAL A 52 6.40 -33.85 18.42
C VAL A 52 4.97 -33.78 18.97
N VAL A 53 4.80 -33.04 20.05
CA VAL A 53 3.48 -32.60 20.51
C VAL A 53 3.04 -31.53 19.51
N GLU A 54 2.06 -31.87 18.66
CA GLU A 54 1.43 -30.89 17.78
C GLU A 54 0.65 -29.87 18.64
N ASP A 55 1.29 -28.74 18.94
CA ASP A 55 0.64 -27.61 19.60
C ASP A 55 -0.23 -26.84 18.60
N ASN A 56 -1.33 -27.50 18.19
CA ASN A 56 -2.28 -27.12 17.13
C ASN A 56 -3.11 -25.86 17.45
N ASN A 57 -2.49 -24.81 18.02
CA ASN A 57 -3.15 -23.55 18.41
C ASN A 57 -2.32 -22.28 18.16
N THR A 58 -1.11 -22.35 17.62
CA THR A 58 -0.45 -21.17 17.02
C THR A 58 -1.05 -20.85 15.65
N VAL A 59 -2.28 -20.31 15.66
CA VAL A 59 -2.80 -19.57 14.52
C VAL A 59 -1.93 -18.33 14.34
N VAL A 60 -0.98 -18.40 13.41
CA VAL A 60 -0.27 -17.23 12.91
C VAL A 60 -1.27 -16.44 12.07
N GLU A 61 -2.01 -15.54 12.72
CA GLU A 61 -2.86 -14.57 12.01
C GLU A 61 -1.96 -13.76 11.09
N SER A 62 -2.13 -13.93 9.77
CA SER A 62 -1.40 -13.18 8.77
C SER A 62 -1.67 -11.68 8.96
N SER A 63 -0.70 -10.95 9.52
CA SER A 63 -0.86 -9.54 9.92
C SER A 63 -1.08 -8.55 8.76
N PHE A 64 -1.27 -9.05 7.54
CA PHE A 64 -1.66 -8.28 6.37
C PHE A 64 -3.17 -8.00 6.36
N ILE A 65 -3.53 -6.73 6.57
CA ILE A 65 -4.87 -6.22 6.33
C ILE A 65 -4.87 -5.54 4.94
N PRO A 66 -5.77 -5.91 4.02
CA PRO A 66 -5.93 -5.21 2.74
C PRO A 66 -6.23 -3.71 2.93
N GLU A 67 -5.23 -2.86 2.68
CA GLU A 67 -5.33 -1.40 2.74
C GLU A 67 -5.69 -0.84 1.36
N ASN A 68 -6.79 -0.06 1.26
CA ASN A 68 -7.01 0.80 0.09
C ASN A 68 -5.89 1.85 -0.01
N SER A 69 -5.43 2.13 -1.23
CA SER A 69 -4.41 3.15 -1.48
C SER A 69 -4.90 4.56 -1.15
N ILE A 70 -4.05 5.35 -0.50
CA ILE A 70 -4.28 6.79 -0.30
C ILE A 70 -4.16 7.51 -1.66
N LEU A 71 -3.21 7.07 -2.50
CA LEU A 71 -2.91 7.62 -3.83
C LEU A 71 -4.07 7.49 -4.84
N MET A 72 -4.97 6.50 -4.70
CA MET A 72 -6.14 6.37 -5.59
C MET A 72 -7.02 7.64 -5.67
N ASN A 73 -7.01 8.47 -4.61
CA ASN A 73 -7.76 9.73 -4.58
C ASN A 73 -7.02 10.93 -5.22
N LEU A 74 -5.78 10.72 -5.70
CA LEU A 74 -4.89 11.75 -6.22
C LEU A 74 -4.65 11.65 -7.74
N ALA A 75 -5.62 11.11 -8.49
CA ALA A 75 -5.60 10.98 -9.96
C ALA A 75 -5.12 12.25 -10.70
N ASN A 76 -5.51 13.44 -10.20
CA ASN A 76 -5.09 14.75 -10.71
C ASN A 76 -3.56 15.01 -10.71
N LEU A 77 -2.75 14.17 -10.05
CA LEU A 77 -1.28 14.26 -10.02
C LEU A 77 -0.59 13.37 -11.08
N LEU A 78 -1.34 12.61 -11.89
CA LEU A 78 -0.79 11.88 -13.03
C LEU A 78 -0.40 12.85 -14.15
N THR A 79 0.88 12.85 -14.52
CA THR A 79 1.37 13.51 -15.74
C THR A 79 0.74 12.87 -16.99
N GLU A 80 0.65 13.61 -18.09
CA GLU A 80 0.15 13.05 -19.37
C GLU A 80 1.01 11.86 -19.86
N SER A 81 2.32 11.88 -19.57
CA SER A 81 3.23 10.76 -19.82
C SER A 81 2.94 9.52 -18.98
N GLU A 82 2.53 9.68 -17.72
CA GLU A 82 2.14 8.54 -16.87
C GLU A 82 0.79 7.97 -17.31
N LYS A 83 -0.18 8.81 -17.71
CA LYS A 83 -1.46 8.37 -18.30
C LYS A 83 -1.25 7.50 -19.54
N VAL A 84 -0.51 8.01 -20.53
CA VAL A 84 -0.18 7.26 -21.76
C VAL A 84 0.56 5.94 -21.46
N SER A 85 1.42 5.91 -20.44
CA SER A 85 2.10 4.67 -20.03
C SER A 85 1.18 3.67 -19.31
N ILE A 86 0.11 4.14 -18.66
CA ILE A 86 -0.94 3.30 -18.07
C ILE A 86 -1.85 2.75 -19.18
N ASP A 87 -2.26 3.59 -20.15
CA ASP A 87 -3.08 3.18 -21.29
C ASP A 87 -2.37 2.11 -22.13
N GLU A 88 -1.09 2.30 -22.46
CA GLU A 88 -0.27 1.33 -23.20
C GLU A 88 -0.14 -0.01 -22.46
N PHE A 89 -0.05 0.01 -21.13
CA PHE A 89 -0.05 -1.20 -20.32
C PHE A 89 -1.42 -1.89 -20.34
N HIS A 90 -2.50 -1.13 -20.23
CA HIS A 90 -3.88 -1.63 -20.19
C HIS A 90 -4.24 -2.35 -21.50
N ASP A 91 -3.93 -1.75 -22.66
CA ASP A 91 -4.13 -2.34 -23.99
C ASP A 91 -3.32 -3.63 -24.18
N LYS A 92 -2.02 -3.62 -23.82
CA LYS A 92 -1.16 -4.82 -23.89
C LYS A 92 -1.69 -5.95 -23.01
N MET A 93 -2.15 -5.62 -21.79
CA MET A 93 -2.66 -6.61 -20.84
C MET A 93 -4.00 -7.22 -21.30
N GLU A 94 -4.93 -6.42 -21.83
CA GLU A 94 -6.16 -6.95 -22.42
C GLU A 94 -5.88 -7.81 -23.66
N SER A 95 -4.84 -7.50 -24.44
CA SER A 95 -4.42 -8.36 -25.55
C SER A 95 -3.93 -9.75 -25.08
N ILE A 96 -3.20 -9.84 -23.96
CA ILE A 96 -2.78 -11.12 -23.36
C ILE A 96 -4.00 -11.90 -22.87
N MET A 97 -4.92 -11.23 -22.16
CA MET A 97 -6.11 -11.85 -21.61
C MET A 97 -7.09 -12.32 -22.68
N LYS A 98 -7.19 -11.59 -23.79
CA LYS A 98 -7.94 -12.00 -24.98
C LYS A 98 -7.36 -13.30 -25.58
N GLU A 99 -6.04 -13.37 -25.78
CA GLU A 99 -5.38 -14.57 -26.33
C GLU A 99 -5.62 -15.79 -25.43
N PHE A 100 -5.53 -15.63 -24.11
CA PHE A 100 -5.85 -16.68 -23.14
C PHE A 100 -7.33 -17.13 -23.21
N HIS A 101 -8.26 -16.20 -23.40
CA HIS A 101 -9.68 -16.52 -23.50
C HIS A 101 -10.10 -17.15 -24.83
N GLU A 102 -9.44 -16.80 -25.94
CA GLU A 102 -9.66 -17.38 -27.26
C GLU A 102 -9.00 -18.76 -27.40
N ASN A 103 -7.75 -18.92 -26.92
CA ASN A 103 -6.93 -20.11 -27.13
C ASN A 103 -6.77 -20.99 -25.87
N ARG A 104 -7.84 -21.17 -25.07
CA ARG A 104 -7.82 -21.87 -23.76
C ARG A 104 -7.23 -23.30 -23.74
N TYR A 105 -7.14 -23.97 -24.89
CA TYR A 105 -6.54 -25.30 -25.01
C TYR A 105 -5.03 -25.29 -25.33
N GLU A 106 -4.47 -24.15 -25.77
CA GLU A 106 -3.06 -24.00 -26.15
C GLU A 106 -2.32 -23.01 -25.22
N SER A 107 -2.96 -21.92 -24.82
CA SER A 107 -2.40 -20.95 -23.85
C SER A 107 -2.66 -21.41 -22.42
N SER A 108 -1.69 -22.12 -21.84
CA SER A 108 -1.75 -22.52 -20.42
C SER A 108 -1.76 -21.33 -19.47
N ALA A 109 -2.21 -21.53 -18.23
CA ALA A 109 -2.14 -20.49 -17.20
C ALA A 109 -0.70 -20.03 -16.95
N LYS A 110 0.27 -20.97 -16.85
CA LYS A 110 1.69 -20.67 -16.70
C LYS A 110 2.19 -19.74 -17.83
N VAL A 111 2.00 -20.12 -19.09
CA VAL A 111 2.43 -19.32 -20.26
C VAL A 111 1.74 -17.95 -20.31
N THR A 112 0.50 -17.86 -19.85
CA THR A 112 -0.24 -16.58 -19.76
C THR A 112 0.36 -15.68 -18.67
N LEU A 113 0.65 -16.23 -17.49
CA LEU A 113 1.29 -15.51 -16.39
C LEU A 113 2.72 -15.10 -16.75
N GLU A 114 3.52 -15.95 -17.41
CA GLU A 114 4.84 -15.57 -17.94
C GLU A 114 4.78 -14.38 -18.92
N LYS A 115 3.71 -14.23 -19.70
CA LYS A 115 3.49 -13.05 -20.56
C LYS A 115 3.15 -11.82 -19.73
N MET A 116 2.28 -11.96 -18.74
CA MET A 116 1.93 -10.88 -17.79
C MET A 116 3.15 -10.41 -17.00
N GLU A 117 3.98 -11.34 -16.50
CA GLU A 117 5.18 -11.05 -15.73
C GLU A 117 6.17 -10.22 -16.55
N ARG A 118 6.46 -10.64 -17.80
CA ARG A 118 7.33 -9.88 -18.72
C ARG A 118 6.78 -8.49 -19.03
N LEU A 119 5.46 -8.35 -19.16
CA LEU A 119 4.80 -7.06 -19.37
C LEU A 119 4.93 -6.15 -18.14
N ILE A 120 4.74 -6.69 -16.95
CA ILE A 120 4.89 -5.98 -15.67
C ILE A 120 6.36 -5.57 -15.47
N ASP A 121 7.31 -6.46 -15.75
CA ASP A 121 8.74 -6.19 -15.75
C ASP A 121 9.15 -5.03 -16.68
N GLU A 122 8.54 -4.94 -17.88
CA GLU A 122 8.75 -3.81 -18.80
C GLU A 122 8.26 -2.50 -18.16
N HIS A 123 7.04 -2.48 -17.63
CA HIS A 123 6.39 -1.23 -17.21
C HIS A 123 6.84 -0.75 -15.83
N LEU A 124 7.23 -1.66 -14.92
CA LEU A 124 7.92 -1.30 -13.68
C LEU A 124 9.24 -0.59 -13.98
N LYS A 125 10.06 -1.11 -14.91
CA LYS A 125 11.31 -0.46 -15.38
C LYS A 125 11.05 0.87 -16.09
N ARG A 126 9.89 1.01 -16.75
CA ARG A 126 9.38 2.27 -17.32
C ARG A 126 8.68 3.19 -16.30
N LYS A 127 8.74 2.86 -15.00
CA LYS A 127 8.28 3.71 -13.88
C LYS A 127 6.77 3.96 -13.86
N ILE A 128 5.98 2.99 -14.35
CA ILE A 128 4.51 3.00 -14.27
C ILE A 128 4.04 3.18 -12.83
N LYS A 129 2.90 3.86 -12.66
CA LYS A 129 2.21 3.99 -11.37
C LYS A 129 1.19 2.87 -11.24
N LEU A 130 1.29 2.15 -10.13
CA LEU A 130 0.50 0.99 -9.77
C LEU A 130 -0.79 1.40 -9.06
N ASN A 131 -0.72 2.37 -8.16
CA ASN A 131 -1.78 2.69 -7.20
C ASN A 131 -2.54 3.98 -7.54
N LEU A 132 -1.90 4.97 -8.16
CA LEU A 132 -2.61 6.11 -8.77
C LEU A 132 -3.63 5.63 -9.80
N ARG A 133 -4.88 6.11 -9.70
CA ARG A 133 -5.96 5.77 -10.65
C ARG A 133 -5.98 6.78 -11.80
N CYS A 134 -6.13 6.32 -13.04
CA CYS A 134 -6.47 7.19 -14.17
C CYS A 134 -7.99 7.39 -14.23
N ASP A 135 -8.46 8.59 -14.57
CA ASP A 135 -9.89 8.97 -14.45
C ASP A 135 -10.85 8.16 -15.33
N HIS A 136 -10.34 7.49 -16.37
CA HIS A 136 -11.12 6.67 -17.30
C HIS A 136 -11.13 5.17 -16.96
N TYR A 137 -10.41 4.74 -15.92
CA TYR A 137 -10.44 3.36 -15.42
C TYR A 137 -11.08 3.29 -14.03
N GLU A 138 -11.86 2.23 -13.79
CA GLU A 138 -12.52 2.00 -12.49
C GLU A 138 -11.51 1.66 -11.38
N ARG A 139 -10.38 1.03 -11.76
CA ARG A 139 -9.36 0.43 -10.88
C ARG A 139 -7.99 1.07 -11.08
N SER A 140 -7.12 0.93 -10.08
CA SER A 140 -5.68 1.16 -10.23
C SER A 140 -5.03 0.08 -11.11
N VAL A 141 -3.81 0.30 -11.59
CA VAL A 141 -3.05 -0.71 -12.36
C VAL A 141 -2.81 -1.98 -11.53
N SER A 142 -2.49 -1.83 -10.24
CA SER A 142 -2.36 -2.95 -9.30
C SER A 142 -3.63 -3.81 -9.24
N ASN A 143 -4.77 -3.21 -8.87
CA ASN A 143 -6.04 -3.93 -8.73
C ASN A 143 -6.64 -4.40 -10.06
N PHE A 144 -6.21 -3.85 -11.19
CA PHE A 144 -6.49 -4.40 -12.52
C PHE A 144 -5.69 -5.69 -12.78
N ILE A 145 -4.38 -5.72 -12.49
CA ILE A 145 -3.55 -6.93 -12.63
C ILE A 145 -4.07 -8.04 -11.73
N PHE A 146 -4.30 -7.76 -10.44
CA PHE A 146 -4.83 -8.74 -9.49
C PHE A 146 -6.19 -9.29 -9.93
N LYS A 147 -7.06 -8.45 -10.53
CA LYS A 147 -8.32 -8.90 -11.10
C LYS A 147 -8.13 -9.88 -12.28
N LYS A 148 -7.17 -9.64 -13.17
CA LYS A 148 -6.84 -10.58 -14.27
C LYS A 148 -6.25 -11.89 -13.78
N ILE A 149 -5.45 -11.87 -12.71
CA ILE A 149 -4.94 -13.09 -12.06
C ILE A 149 -6.11 -13.94 -11.52
N ILE A 150 -7.10 -13.33 -10.85
CA ILE A 150 -8.34 -14.01 -10.40
C ILE A 150 -9.09 -14.64 -11.59
N ASP A 151 -9.16 -13.92 -12.73
CA ASP A 151 -9.84 -14.42 -13.94
C ASP A 151 -9.10 -15.61 -14.59
N ILE A 152 -7.77 -15.65 -14.52
CA ILE A 152 -6.97 -16.82 -14.92
C ILE A 152 -7.20 -17.98 -13.95
N ALA A 153 -7.12 -17.74 -12.63
CA ALA A 153 -7.26 -18.78 -11.61
C ALA A 153 -8.62 -19.48 -11.68
N ASN A 154 -9.70 -18.71 -11.82
CA ASN A 154 -11.04 -19.25 -11.95
C ASN A 154 -11.30 -19.95 -13.30
N ALA A 155 -10.63 -19.52 -14.39
CA ALA A 155 -10.79 -20.14 -15.71
C ALA A 155 -9.94 -21.40 -15.91
N SER A 156 -8.78 -21.49 -15.27
CA SER A 156 -7.79 -22.56 -15.42
C SER A 156 -8.18 -23.84 -14.67
N SER A 157 -7.84 -25.01 -15.22
CA SER A 157 -7.86 -26.27 -14.46
C SER A 157 -6.61 -26.48 -13.61
N VAL A 158 -5.50 -25.83 -13.93
CA VAL A 158 -4.22 -25.95 -13.20
C VAL A 158 -4.32 -25.30 -11.82
N MET A 159 -4.94 -24.12 -11.75
CA MET A 159 -5.21 -23.42 -10.49
C MET A 159 -6.45 -23.96 -9.74
N ARG A 160 -7.06 -25.07 -10.21
CA ARG A 160 -8.16 -25.77 -9.50
C ARG A 160 -7.68 -26.94 -8.62
N ILE A 161 -6.37 -27.03 -8.39
CA ILE A 161 -5.75 -27.98 -7.46
C ILE A 161 -5.99 -27.46 -6.03
N THR A 162 -7.17 -27.79 -5.49
CA THR A 162 -7.58 -27.46 -4.11
C THR A 162 -6.71 -28.19 -3.07
N PRO A 163 -6.77 -27.85 -1.77
CA PRO A 163 -6.17 -28.65 -0.69
C PRO A 163 -6.58 -30.14 -0.70
N THR A 164 -7.79 -30.45 -1.17
CA THR A 164 -8.29 -31.83 -1.41
C THR A 164 -7.62 -32.57 -2.57
N THR A 165 -6.77 -31.86 -3.31
CA THR A 165 -5.93 -32.33 -4.42
C THR A 165 -4.46 -32.28 -4.01
N ILE A 166 -4.03 -31.27 -3.25
CA ILE A 166 -2.72 -31.24 -2.57
C ILE A 166 -2.53 -32.47 -1.66
N SER A 167 -3.56 -32.91 -0.92
CA SER A 167 -3.46 -34.15 -0.15
C SER A 167 -3.24 -35.37 -1.06
N ARG A 168 -3.91 -35.43 -2.22
CA ARG A 168 -3.72 -36.51 -3.20
C ARG A 168 -2.35 -36.45 -3.87
N TYR A 169 -1.74 -35.26 -3.99
CA TYR A 169 -0.38 -35.14 -4.47
C TYR A 169 0.64 -35.60 -3.41
N LYS A 170 0.39 -35.34 -2.12
CA LYS A 170 1.13 -36.02 -1.03
C LYS A 170 0.93 -37.55 -1.03
N ASP A 171 -0.23 -38.05 -1.46
CA ASP A 171 -0.47 -39.49 -1.68
C ASP A 171 0.19 -40.03 -2.99
N ASN A 172 0.56 -39.16 -3.94
CA ASN A 172 1.12 -39.55 -5.25
C ASN A 172 2.65 -39.43 -5.36
N GLY A 173 3.30 -38.58 -4.54
CA GLY A 173 4.76 -38.41 -4.50
C GLY A 173 5.27 -37.00 -4.77
N GLU A 174 6.55 -36.77 -4.47
CA GLU A 174 7.21 -35.45 -4.48
C GLU A 174 7.22 -34.79 -5.87
N GLU A 175 7.48 -35.55 -6.94
CA GLU A 175 7.54 -35.06 -8.33
C GLU A 175 6.30 -34.25 -8.75
N ALA A 176 5.13 -34.59 -8.20
CA ALA A 176 3.86 -33.97 -8.54
C ALA A 176 3.48 -32.76 -7.65
N ILE A 177 4.31 -32.47 -6.64
CA ILE A 177 4.34 -31.19 -5.93
C ILE A 177 5.28 -30.22 -6.68
N ASP A 178 6.44 -30.70 -7.13
CA ASP A 178 7.38 -29.92 -7.94
C ASP A 178 6.72 -29.36 -9.22
N GLU A 179 5.98 -30.18 -9.97
CA GLU A 179 5.21 -29.73 -11.15
C GLU A 179 4.18 -28.63 -10.82
N TRP A 180 3.63 -28.62 -9.60
CA TRP A 180 2.64 -27.64 -9.16
C TRP A 180 3.28 -26.32 -8.76
N GLU A 181 4.40 -26.36 -8.04
CA GLU A 181 5.19 -25.16 -7.70
C GLU A 181 5.77 -24.52 -8.97
N GLU A 182 6.32 -25.31 -9.90
CA GLU A 182 6.82 -24.81 -11.19
C GLU A 182 5.69 -24.20 -12.05
N ALA A 183 4.45 -24.70 -11.94
CA ALA A 183 3.29 -24.12 -12.63
C ALA A 183 2.82 -22.77 -12.05
N LEU A 184 3.19 -22.48 -10.80
CA LEU A 184 2.76 -21.29 -10.05
C LEU A 184 3.86 -20.27 -9.77
N GLU A 185 5.13 -20.61 -9.98
CA GLU A 185 6.27 -19.67 -9.89
C GLU A 185 5.97 -18.29 -10.54
N PRO A 186 5.39 -18.19 -11.76
CA PRO A 186 5.06 -16.89 -12.35
C PRO A 186 4.00 -16.09 -11.57
N LEU A 187 3.05 -16.74 -10.89
CA LEU A 187 2.10 -16.07 -10.00
C LEU A 187 2.83 -15.44 -8.81
N PHE A 188 3.63 -16.25 -8.10
CA PHE A 188 4.38 -15.79 -6.94
C PHE A 188 5.36 -14.66 -7.32
N ASN A 189 6.05 -14.79 -8.46
CA ASN A 189 6.92 -13.74 -9.00
C ASN A 189 6.16 -12.44 -9.29
N ILE A 190 4.98 -12.50 -9.93
CA ILE A 190 4.16 -11.30 -10.18
C ILE A 190 3.73 -10.64 -8.87
N VAL A 191 3.15 -11.40 -7.94
CA VAL A 191 2.66 -10.86 -6.66
C VAL A 191 3.80 -10.25 -5.85
N ASN A 192 4.95 -10.94 -5.77
CA ASN A 192 6.12 -10.45 -5.04
C ASN A 192 6.72 -9.18 -5.66
N LYS A 193 6.84 -9.12 -6.99
CA LYS A 193 7.31 -7.91 -7.71
C LYS A 193 6.39 -6.72 -7.51
N LEU A 194 5.07 -6.93 -7.56
CA LEU A 194 4.08 -5.88 -7.33
C LEU A 194 4.11 -5.37 -5.89
N LEU A 195 4.13 -6.28 -4.90
CA LEU A 195 4.18 -5.91 -3.48
C LEU A 195 5.47 -5.14 -3.11
N LEU A 196 6.64 -5.58 -3.60
CA LEU A 196 7.90 -4.85 -3.41
C LEU A 196 7.92 -3.48 -4.11
N ALA A 197 7.19 -3.34 -5.22
CA ALA A 197 6.92 -2.05 -5.87
C ALA A 197 5.79 -1.25 -5.19
N GLY A 198 5.29 -1.69 -4.03
CA GLY A 198 4.29 -0.97 -3.22
C GLY A 198 2.84 -1.14 -3.64
N ALA A 199 2.53 -2.07 -4.56
CA ALA A 199 1.15 -2.33 -4.99
C ALA A 199 0.22 -2.59 -3.80
N LYS A 200 -0.88 -1.83 -3.71
CA LYS A 200 -1.99 -2.17 -2.83
C LYS A 200 -2.82 -3.30 -3.44
N ILE A 201 -3.49 -4.05 -2.58
CA ILE A 201 -4.31 -5.21 -2.92
C ILE A 201 -5.70 -5.00 -2.34
N GLU A 202 -6.72 -4.96 -3.21
CA GLU A 202 -8.14 -5.06 -2.81
C GLU A 202 -8.41 -6.39 -2.09
N SER A 203 -9.25 -6.38 -1.05
CA SER A 203 -9.63 -7.57 -0.26
C SER A 203 -10.10 -8.75 -1.12
N ASP A 204 -10.72 -8.46 -2.25
CA ASP A 204 -11.28 -9.43 -3.19
C ASP A 204 -10.22 -10.38 -3.79
N PHE A 205 -8.92 -10.03 -3.74
CA PHE A 205 -7.84 -10.91 -4.17
C PHE A 205 -7.63 -12.09 -3.22
N TYR A 206 -7.42 -11.82 -1.93
CA TYR A 206 -7.25 -12.88 -0.92
C TYR A 206 -8.57 -13.55 -0.51
N ASN A 207 -9.70 -12.86 -0.72
CA ASN A 207 -11.04 -13.45 -0.58
C ASN A 207 -11.41 -14.38 -1.75
N ASP A 208 -10.73 -14.32 -2.90
CA ASP A 208 -10.88 -15.36 -3.92
C ASP A 208 -10.31 -16.67 -3.38
N ARG A 209 -11.16 -17.71 -3.33
CA ARG A 209 -10.81 -18.99 -2.73
C ARG A 209 -9.56 -19.61 -3.35
N MET A 210 -9.36 -19.49 -4.65
CA MET A 210 -8.27 -20.14 -5.36
C MET A 210 -6.94 -19.44 -5.02
N ILE A 211 -6.96 -18.11 -4.97
CA ILE A 211 -5.81 -17.29 -4.56
C ILE A 211 -5.51 -17.49 -3.07
N GLY A 212 -6.51 -17.46 -2.19
CA GLY A 212 -6.34 -17.70 -0.76
C GLY A 212 -5.79 -19.10 -0.44
N GLU A 213 -6.29 -20.15 -1.12
CA GLU A 213 -5.75 -21.53 -0.98
C GLU A 213 -4.33 -21.68 -1.57
N THR A 214 -3.93 -20.83 -2.53
CA THR A 214 -2.62 -20.90 -3.20
C THR A 214 -1.53 -20.07 -2.49
N MET A 215 -1.86 -18.89 -2.00
CA MET A 215 -0.90 -17.94 -1.43
C MET A 215 -0.58 -18.20 0.05
N TRP A 216 -1.42 -18.98 0.76
CA TRP A 216 -1.38 -19.14 2.22
C TRP A 216 0.02 -19.46 2.78
N GLY A 217 0.62 -18.51 3.50
CA GLY A 217 1.93 -18.67 4.15
C GLY A 217 3.15 -18.47 3.23
N SER A 218 2.96 -18.39 1.92
CA SER A 218 4.03 -18.05 0.96
C SER A 218 4.41 -16.56 0.97
N ASP A 219 3.54 -15.72 1.56
CA ASP A 219 3.60 -14.26 1.52
C ASP A 219 4.12 -13.59 2.80
N GLU A 220 4.30 -14.33 3.91
CA GLU A 220 4.94 -13.79 5.12
C GLU A 220 6.34 -13.19 4.86
N PRO A 221 7.24 -13.80 4.05
CA PRO A 221 8.54 -13.20 3.73
C PRO A 221 8.42 -11.88 2.97
N ILE A 222 7.47 -11.77 2.03
CA ILE A 222 7.31 -10.56 1.21
C ILE A 222 6.67 -9.43 2.02
N PHE A 223 5.68 -9.72 2.86
CA PHE A 223 5.11 -8.75 3.79
C PHE A 223 6.14 -8.26 4.81
N THR A 224 7.02 -9.14 5.28
CA THR A 224 8.13 -8.77 6.18
C THR A 224 9.12 -7.82 5.53
N GLU A 225 9.45 -7.98 4.23
CA GLU A 225 10.31 -7.01 3.53
C GLU A 225 9.56 -5.70 3.22
N CYS A 226 8.29 -5.76 2.80
CA CYS A 226 7.45 -4.57 2.59
C CYS A 226 7.32 -3.74 3.88
N LYS A 227 7.20 -4.40 5.04
CA LYS A 227 7.19 -3.75 6.36
C LYS A 227 8.51 -3.04 6.65
N LYS A 228 9.67 -3.68 6.43
CA LYS A 228 10.99 -3.03 6.58
C LYS A 228 11.11 -1.77 5.70
N ILE A 229 10.52 -1.77 4.50
CA ILE A 229 10.49 -0.59 3.62
C ILE A 229 9.56 0.50 4.21
N LYS A 230 8.34 0.16 4.65
CA LYS A 230 7.38 1.08 5.30
C LYS A 230 7.98 1.74 6.56
N ASP A 231 8.61 0.95 7.43
CA ASP A 231 9.19 1.40 8.71
C ASP A 231 10.41 2.34 8.48
N LYS A 232 11.26 2.03 7.49
CA LYS A 232 12.36 2.94 7.09
C LYS A 232 11.85 4.25 6.51
N LEU A 233 10.78 4.21 5.70
CA LEU A 233 10.16 5.41 5.14
C LEU A 233 9.51 6.27 6.24
N LYS A 234 8.87 5.67 7.24
CA LYS A 234 8.46 6.37 8.47
C LYS A 234 9.64 7.07 9.15
N SER A 235 10.77 6.37 9.35
CA SER A 235 11.97 6.95 9.95
C SER A 235 12.49 8.16 9.17
N ILE A 236 12.52 8.09 7.84
CA ILE A 236 12.90 9.21 6.96
C ILE A 236 11.90 10.38 7.07
N ALA A 237 10.60 10.09 7.15
CA ALA A 237 9.55 11.10 7.33
C ALA A 237 9.66 11.83 8.68
N TYR A 238 9.99 11.09 9.74
CA TYR A 238 10.25 11.62 11.07
C TYR A 238 11.60 12.38 11.14
N GLU A 239 12.61 11.93 10.41
CA GLU A 239 13.91 12.61 10.33
C GLU A 239 13.85 13.96 9.63
N GLY A 240 12.95 14.10 8.64
CA GLY A 240 12.67 15.35 7.96
C GLY A 240 11.91 16.40 8.78
N LEU A 241 11.32 16.04 9.93
CA LEU A 241 10.64 17.02 10.80
C LEU A 241 11.66 17.88 11.56
N ILE A 242 11.45 19.20 11.56
CA ILE A 242 12.29 20.14 12.32
C ILE A 242 11.93 20.12 13.81
N ASN A 243 10.64 20.29 14.16
CA ASN A 243 10.17 20.36 15.55
C ASN A 243 9.54 19.05 16.03
N LYS A 244 10.36 17.99 16.06
CA LYS A 244 9.96 16.60 16.32
C LYS A 244 9.15 16.39 17.61
N ASN A 245 9.41 17.17 18.65
CA ASN A 245 8.81 17.00 19.97
C ASN A 245 7.41 17.63 20.12
N GLU A 246 6.96 18.46 19.17
CA GLU A 246 5.72 19.26 19.32
C GLU A 246 4.66 18.99 18.25
N GLN A 247 5.01 18.33 17.14
CA GLN A 247 4.18 18.32 15.93
C GLN A 247 3.51 16.99 15.57
N VAL A 248 4.06 15.83 15.98
CA VAL A 248 3.73 14.51 15.38
C VAL A 248 3.97 13.36 16.37
N GLN A 249 3.04 12.40 16.49
CA GLN A 249 3.28 11.05 17.02
C GLN A 249 3.56 10.07 15.86
N ASP A 250 4.25 8.95 16.09
CA ASP A 250 4.63 8.05 14.98
C ASP A 250 3.42 7.50 14.19
N ASP A 251 2.27 7.27 14.86
CA ASP A 251 1.03 6.82 14.21
C ASP A 251 0.37 7.88 13.32
N ASP A 252 0.71 9.17 13.50
CA ASP A 252 0.25 10.25 12.62
C ASP A 252 0.99 10.28 11.27
N LEU A 253 2.16 9.61 11.17
CA LEU A 253 2.95 9.52 9.95
C LEU A 253 2.44 8.41 9.02
N GLN A 254 1.90 8.82 7.88
CA GLN A 254 1.47 7.88 6.84
C GLN A 254 2.44 7.93 5.65
N VAL A 255 2.90 6.75 5.24
CA VAL A 255 3.78 6.57 4.07
C VAL A 255 3.25 5.46 3.15
N GLU A 256 3.32 5.68 1.85
CA GLU A 256 2.91 4.70 0.82
C GLU A 256 3.92 4.72 -0.34
N VAL A 257 4.25 3.54 -0.87
CA VAL A 257 5.11 3.39 -2.06
C VAL A 257 4.23 3.13 -3.28
N ASP A 258 4.59 3.73 -4.41
CA ASP A 258 4.05 3.43 -5.72
C ASP A 258 5.19 3.43 -6.75
N ASN A 259 5.83 2.27 -6.90
CA ASN A 259 7.03 2.05 -7.70
C ASN A 259 8.17 3.01 -7.30
N ASN A 260 8.52 4.01 -8.13
CA ASN A 260 9.53 5.03 -7.85
C ASN A 260 8.97 6.33 -7.23
N LEU A 261 7.69 6.32 -6.84
CA LEU A 261 6.99 7.39 -6.13
C LEU A 261 6.83 7.00 -4.66
N VAL A 262 7.00 7.96 -3.76
CA VAL A 262 6.63 7.80 -2.34
C VAL A 262 5.68 8.90 -1.91
N LEU A 263 4.54 8.52 -1.33
CA LEU A 263 3.72 9.43 -0.55
C LEU A 263 4.31 9.55 0.86
N PHE A 264 4.57 10.78 1.28
CA PHE A 264 4.81 11.13 2.67
C PHE A 264 3.69 12.07 3.14
N ARG A 265 3.02 11.72 4.23
CA ARG A 265 1.92 12.49 4.80
C ARG A 265 2.17 12.79 6.28
N TRP A 266 2.15 14.08 6.60
CA TRP A 266 2.31 14.63 7.94
C TRP A 266 1.03 15.36 8.40
N PRO A 267 0.87 15.53 9.73
CA PRO A 267 -0.13 16.40 10.33
C PRO A 267 -0.21 17.83 9.77
N LYS A 268 -1.31 18.50 10.13
CA LYS A 268 -1.52 19.92 9.84
C LYS A 268 -0.54 20.75 10.68
N ASN A 269 0.13 21.70 10.03
CA ASN A 269 1.18 22.58 10.61
C ASN A 269 2.53 21.90 10.91
N SER A 270 2.80 20.68 10.41
CA SER A 270 4.15 20.11 10.47
C SER A 270 5.12 20.89 9.58
N ILE A 271 6.35 21.10 10.05
CA ILE A 271 7.42 21.79 9.31
C ILE A 271 8.48 20.76 8.90
N VAL A 272 8.66 20.61 7.59
CA VAL A 272 9.43 19.52 6.97
C VAL A 272 10.61 20.07 6.17
N GLU A 273 11.80 19.53 6.43
CA GLU A 273 13.03 19.75 5.66
C GLU A 273 13.10 18.77 4.49
N VAL A 274 12.56 19.18 3.34
CA VAL A 274 12.40 18.31 2.16
C VAL A 274 13.73 17.76 1.64
N GLY A 275 14.84 18.48 1.85
CA GLY A 275 16.19 18.02 1.52
C GLY A 275 16.57 16.70 2.19
N LYS A 276 16.20 16.48 3.46
CA LYS A 276 16.48 15.22 4.17
C LYS A 276 15.65 14.06 3.62
N VAL A 277 14.37 14.33 3.33
CA VAL A 277 13.43 13.31 2.83
C VAL A 277 13.83 12.84 1.43
N MET A 278 13.99 13.78 0.48
CA MET A 278 14.23 13.47 -0.94
C MET A 278 15.65 12.93 -1.23
N ASN A 279 16.64 13.21 -0.38
CA ASN A 279 18.01 12.74 -0.58
C ASN A 279 18.32 11.43 0.17
N SER A 280 17.33 10.87 0.90
CA SER A 280 17.50 9.65 1.67
C SER A 280 17.48 8.38 0.82
N LYS A 281 18.27 7.37 1.22
CA LYS A 281 18.35 6.05 0.57
C LYS A 281 17.82 4.96 1.49
N VAL A 282 16.80 4.21 1.04
CA VAL A 282 16.05 3.24 1.88
C VAL A 282 16.79 1.90 1.98
N ASN A 283 17.30 1.40 0.86
CA ASN A 283 18.20 0.25 0.79
C ASN A 283 19.05 0.38 -0.49
N GLU A 284 19.91 -0.59 -0.79
CA GLU A 284 20.81 -0.50 -1.95
C GLU A 284 20.08 -0.39 -3.30
N ASN A 285 18.87 -0.97 -3.38
CA ASN A 285 18.06 -1.16 -4.58
C ASN A 285 16.90 -0.14 -4.72
N PHE A 286 16.62 0.67 -3.70
CA PHE A 286 15.50 1.61 -3.67
C PHE A 286 15.97 3.04 -3.35
N SER A 287 15.87 3.91 -4.36
CA SER A 287 16.13 5.35 -4.28
C SER A 287 14.86 6.14 -4.58
N ILE A 288 14.55 7.15 -3.76
CA ILE A 288 13.38 8.01 -3.95
C ILE A 288 13.65 8.97 -5.11
N GLU A 289 13.10 8.68 -6.29
CA GLU A 289 13.21 9.56 -7.46
C GLU A 289 12.11 10.65 -7.48
N SER A 290 10.93 10.31 -6.97
CA SER A 290 9.77 11.19 -6.93
C SER A 290 9.01 11.03 -5.62
N SER A 291 8.37 12.09 -5.14
CA SER A 291 7.50 12.03 -3.97
C SER A 291 6.28 12.93 -4.09
N ILE A 292 5.22 12.53 -3.40
CA ILE A 292 4.11 13.40 -3.03
C ILE A 292 4.28 13.72 -1.54
N LEU A 293 4.31 15.00 -1.21
CA LEU A 293 4.45 15.51 0.16
C LEU A 293 3.11 16.13 0.55
N GLN A 294 2.44 15.56 1.56
CA GLN A 294 1.17 16.05 2.06
C GLN A 294 1.32 16.57 3.50
N ILE A 295 0.93 17.82 3.75
CA ILE A 295 0.94 18.44 5.08
C ILE A 295 -0.48 18.93 5.38
N GLY A 296 -1.23 18.09 6.12
CA GLY A 296 -2.68 18.22 6.26
C GLY A 296 -3.41 18.12 4.90
N GLU A 297 -3.88 19.26 4.39
CA GLU A 297 -4.63 19.38 3.12
C GLU A 297 -3.78 19.92 1.96
N SER A 298 -2.59 20.47 2.24
CA SER A 298 -1.66 20.95 1.21
C SER A 298 -0.85 19.79 0.65
N ILE A 299 -0.79 19.66 -0.68
CA ILE A 299 -0.12 18.54 -1.37
C ILE A 299 0.87 19.10 -2.42
N VAL A 300 2.07 18.55 -2.44
CA VAL A 300 3.18 18.96 -3.33
C VAL A 300 3.79 17.75 -4.04
N ARG A 301 3.95 17.79 -5.36
CA ARG A 301 4.75 16.80 -6.12
C ARG A 301 6.19 17.30 -6.26
N VAL A 302 7.16 16.43 -5.98
CA VAL A 302 8.60 16.74 -6.04
C VAL A 302 9.34 15.64 -6.79
N GLU A 303 10.20 16.03 -7.72
CA GLU A 303 10.98 15.12 -8.56
C GLU A 303 12.48 15.43 -8.45
N ASN A 304 13.32 14.40 -8.41
CA ASN A 304 14.78 14.56 -8.33
C ASN A 304 15.38 14.64 -9.75
N ILE A 305 15.80 15.84 -10.15
CA ILE A 305 16.41 16.11 -11.46
C ILE A 305 17.88 16.43 -11.26
N GLY A 306 18.75 15.45 -11.51
CA GLY A 306 20.20 15.62 -11.44
C GLY A 306 20.73 15.98 -10.04
N GLY A 307 20.06 15.53 -8.98
CA GLY A 307 20.38 15.88 -7.58
C GLY A 307 19.69 17.15 -7.07
N LYS A 308 18.89 17.84 -7.89
CA LYS A 308 18.12 19.03 -7.50
C LYS A 308 16.63 18.69 -7.36
N ARG A 309 15.97 19.27 -6.35
CA ARG A 309 14.54 19.06 -6.05
C ARG A 309 13.68 19.93 -6.97
N ASN A 310 13.01 19.36 -7.95
CA ASN A 310 12.06 20.06 -8.81
C ASN A 310 10.65 19.94 -8.23
N TYR A 311 10.08 21.05 -7.74
CA TYR A 311 8.70 21.13 -7.27
C TYR A 311 7.79 21.32 -8.47
N THR A 312 7.01 20.30 -8.80
CA THR A 312 6.25 20.20 -10.06
C THR A 312 4.79 20.60 -9.92
N ASP A 313 4.13 20.20 -8.83
CA ASP A 313 2.72 20.47 -8.60
C ASP A 313 2.43 20.91 -7.17
N VAL A 314 1.39 21.72 -7.02
CA VAL A 314 0.82 22.18 -5.75
C VAL A 314 -0.71 22.14 -5.84
N LEU A 315 -1.33 21.48 -4.86
CA LEU A 315 -2.78 21.34 -4.67
C LEU A 315 -3.16 21.64 -3.20
N GLY A 316 -4.44 21.90 -2.97
CA GLY A 316 -4.96 22.26 -1.64
C GLY A 316 -4.70 23.72 -1.27
N ASP A 317 -4.35 23.97 0.00
CA ASP A 317 -3.95 25.30 0.48
C ASP A 317 -2.51 25.65 0.06
N SER A 318 -2.18 26.95 0.05
CA SER A 318 -0.84 27.44 -0.25
C SER A 318 0.25 26.91 0.67
N ILE A 319 1.41 26.61 0.11
CA ILE A 319 2.64 26.25 0.81
C ILE A 319 3.55 27.47 0.91
N GLU A 320 4.13 27.69 2.07
CA GLU A 320 5.31 28.55 2.24
C GLU A 320 6.59 27.71 2.09
N MET A 321 7.61 28.23 1.41
CA MET A 321 8.92 27.60 1.21
C MET A 321 10.02 28.54 1.71
N SER A 322 10.67 28.18 2.81
CA SER A 322 11.70 29.00 3.48
C SER A 322 13.10 28.59 3.07
N PHE A 323 13.95 29.59 2.75
CA PHE A 323 15.36 29.42 2.37
C PHE A 323 16.28 30.21 3.30
N THR A 324 17.30 29.58 3.89
CA THR A 324 18.35 30.28 4.66
C THR A 324 19.35 30.97 3.73
N THR A 325 19.60 32.28 3.92
CA THR A 325 20.53 33.09 3.09
C THR A 325 21.43 34.00 3.93
N GLU A 326 22.37 34.72 3.30
CA GLU A 326 23.27 35.65 4.00
C GLU A 326 22.57 36.90 4.57
N VAL A 327 21.33 37.16 4.16
CA VAL A 327 20.47 38.24 4.70
C VAL A 327 19.40 37.72 5.66
N GLY A 328 19.53 36.47 6.12
CA GLY A 328 18.54 35.77 6.94
C GLY A 328 17.66 34.83 6.11
N GLU A 329 16.56 34.40 6.70
CA GLU A 329 15.58 33.53 6.06
C GLU A 329 14.68 34.29 5.07
N ILE A 330 14.48 33.73 3.89
CA ILE A 330 13.61 34.27 2.83
C ILE A 330 12.55 33.23 2.49
N SER A 331 11.29 33.53 2.78
CA SER A 331 10.15 32.66 2.45
C SER A 331 9.47 33.10 1.15
N ILE A 332 9.30 32.17 0.21
CA ILE A 332 8.36 32.33 -0.91
C ILE A 332 7.06 31.61 -0.60
N HIS A 333 5.95 32.06 -1.17
CA HIS A 333 4.65 31.39 -1.06
C HIS A 333 4.21 30.86 -2.43
N LEU A 334 3.94 29.55 -2.49
CA LEU A 334 3.34 28.86 -3.63
C LEU A 334 1.83 28.83 -3.47
N TYR A 335 1.13 29.63 -4.27
CA TYR A 335 -0.33 29.63 -4.33
C TYR A 335 -0.82 28.76 -5.49
N PRO A 336 -1.50 27.62 -5.23
CA PRO A 336 -2.28 26.97 -6.26
C PRO A 336 -3.37 27.92 -6.79
N SER A 337 -3.85 27.67 -8.00
CA SER A 337 -4.97 28.42 -8.57
C SER A 337 -5.82 27.56 -9.50
N ASP A 338 -6.97 28.08 -9.91
CA ASP A 338 -7.93 27.46 -10.85
C ASP A 338 -7.44 27.50 -12.32
N SER A 339 -6.13 27.62 -12.51
CA SER A 339 -5.44 27.63 -13.80
C SER A 339 -4.25 26.68 -13.77
N ASN A 340 -3.62 26.42 -14.91
CA ASN A 340 -2.41 25.58 -14.94
C ASN A 340 -1.18 26.21 -14.25
N ILE A 341 -1.31 27.43 -13.71
CA ILE A 341 -0.20 28.20 -13.12
C ILE A 341 -0.27 28.16 -11.58
N ILE A 342 0.83 27.72 -10.97
CA ILE A 342 1.12 27.94 -9.55
C ILE A 342 1.79 29.30 -9.43
N LYS A 343 1.21 30.19 -8.61
CA LYS A 343 1.65 31.58 -8.48
C LYS A 343 2.68 31.68 -7.36
N VAL A 344 3.85 32.24 -7.66
CA VAL A 344 4.92 32.48 -6.69
C VAL A 344 4.82 33.92 -6.18
N LYS A 345 4.91 34.12 -4.86
CA LYS A 345 4.99 35.45 -4.24
C LYS A 345 6.04 35.50 -3.15
N LEU A 346 6.51 36.71 -2.87
CA LEU A 346 7.15 37.12 -1.62
C LEU A 346 6.16 38.06 -0.89
N ASP A 347 6.13 38.04 0.44
CA ASP A 347 5.52 39.13 1.22
C ASP A 347 6.43 40.38 1.24
N GLY A 348 6.05 41.44 1.95
CA GLY A 348 6.81 42.69 2.00
C GLY A 348 8.21 42.57 2.60
N GLU A 349 8.38 41.80 3.68
CA GLU A 349 9.66 41.63 4.37
C GLU A 349 10.58 40.73 3.55
N ASN A 350 10.06 39.58 3.09
CA ASN A 350 10.81 38.66 2.25
C ASN A 350 11.15 39.27 0.87
N GLN A 351 10.29 40.14 0.34
CA GLN A 351 10.60 40.93 -0.86
C GLN A 351 11.74 41.94 -0.63
N GLU A 352 11.81 42.55 0.56
CA GLU A 352 12.95 43.40 0.95
C GLU A 352 14.25 42.59 1.10
N LYS A 353 14.22 41.45 1.79
CA LYS A 353 15.39 40.55 1.92
C LYS A 353 15.90 40.08 0.56
N PHE A 354 15.00 39.60 -0.30
CA PHE A 354 15.30 39.19 -1.67
C PHE A 354 15.90 40.32 -2.53
N ASN A 355 15.63 41.58 -2.20
CA ASN A 355 16.25 42.74 -2.84
C ASN A 355 17.59 43.16 -2.23
N LYS A 356 17.97 42.62 -1.07
CA LYS A 356 19.25 42.84 -0.38
C LYS A 356 20.29 41.75 -0.69
N LEU A 357 19.87 40.58 -1.19
CA LEU A 357 20.74 39.52 -1.72
C LEU A 357 21.71 40.08 -2.77
N LYS A 358 23.00 39.71 -2.67
CA LYS A 358 24.03 40.14 -3.65
C LYS A 358 23.93 39.37 -4.96
N ASP A 359 23.66 38.08 -4.85
CA ASP A 359 23.29 37.21 -5.95
C ASP A 359 21.90 36.65 -5.64
N LYS A 360 20.96 36.82 -6.57
CA LYS A 360 19.59 36.30 -6.43
C LYS A 360 19.42 34.93 -7.06
N SER A 361 20.41 34.47 -7.84
CA SER A 361 20.38 33.19 -8.57
C SER A 361 20.81 32.00 -7.71
N SER A 362 21.52 32.26 -6.60
CA SER A 362 21.85 31.28 -5.57
C SER A 362 20.67 30.91 -4.65
N LEU A 363 19.60 31.73 -4.60
CA LEU A 363 18.41 31.42 -3.81
C LEU A 363 17.78 30.12 -4.30
N GLY A 364 17.77 29.11 -3.44
CA GLY A 364 17.29 27.78 -3.80
C GLY A 364 18.10 27.13 -4.92
N GLU A 365 19.43 27.32 -4.97
CA GLU A 365 20.28 26.66 -5.97
C GLU A 365 20.09 25.12 -5.99
N SER A 366 19.73 24.54 -4.84
CA SER A 366 19.43 23.11 -4.67
C SER A 366 18.09 22.64 -5.25
N CYS A 367 17.26 23.55 -5.80
CA CYS A 367 15.90 23.25 -6.27
C CYS A 367 15.47 23.99 -7.55
N PHE A 368 14.32 23.55 -8.08
CA PHE A 368 13.62 24.15 -9.22
C PHE A 368 12.11 24.21 -8.94
N LEU A 369 11.41 25.12 -9.63
CA LEU A 369 9.97 25.31 -9.56
C LEU A 369 9.39 25.18 -10.98
N GLY A 370 8.76 24.05 -11.29
CA GLY A 370 8.31 23.72 -12.65
C GLY A 370 9.44 23.77 -13.70
N GLY A 371 10.64 23.29 -13.33
CA GLY A 371 11.85 23.34 -14.16
C GLY A 371 12.53 24.72 -14.24
N LYS A 372 11.95 25.78 -13.66
CA LYS A 372 12.58 27.12 -13.56
C LYS A 372 13.43 27.23 -12.30
N SER A 373 14.41 28.13 -12.26
CA SER A 373 15.05 28.53 -11.00
C SER A 373 14.07 29.34 -10.13
N VAL A 374 14.30 29.39 -8.81
CA VAL A 374 13.47 30.19 -7.88
C VAL A 374 13.41 31.65 -8.31
N LEU A 375 14.57 32.25 -8.66
CA LEU A 375 14.67 33.61 -9.22
C LEU A 375 13.75 33.81 -10.43
N GLN A 376 13.77 32.89 -11.39
CA GLN A 376 12.94 33.02 -12.59
C GLN A 376 11.45 32.87 -12.25
N ALA A 377 11.07 31.89 -11.43
CA ALA A 377 9.67 31.69 -11.04
C ALA A 377 9.12 32.86 -10.20
N VAL A 378 9.95 33.52 -9.37
CA VAL A 378 9.61 34.78 -8.67
C VAL A 378 9.39 35.93 -9.67
N ASN A 379 10.29 36.10 -10.65
CA ASN A 379 10.19 37.17 -11.65
C ASN A 379 8.96 36.98 -12.57
N ASP A 380 8.73 35.76 -13.02
CA ASP A 380 7.57 35.34 -13.83
C ASP A 380 6.27 35.31 -12.99
N LYS A 381 6.38 35.41 -11.66
CA LYS A 381 5.30 35.29 -10.66
C LYS A 381 4.57 33.95 -10.69
N GLY A 382 5.18 32.93 -11.27
CA GLY A 382 4.62 31.58 -11.37
C GLY A 382 5.34 30.63 -12.32
N PHE A 383 4.91 29.37 -12.25
CA PHE A 383 5.31 28.27 -13.12
C PHE A 383 4.11 27.40 -13.45
N GLU A 384 4.21 26.60 -14.51
CA GLU A 384 3.14 25.68 -14.93
C GLU A 384 3.22 24.34 -14.20
N ARG A 385 2.05 23.77 -13.89
CA ARG A 385 1.86 22.42 -13.32
C ARG A 385 2.34 21.33 -14.27
N ASN A 386 2.79 20.20 -13.74
CA ASN A 386 3.28 19.05 -14.50
C ASN A 386 2.14 18.12 -14.98
N GLY A 387 1.07 18.71 -15.51
CA GLY A 387 -0.11 18.00 -16.00
C GLY A 387 -1.20 18.99 -16.36
N ARG A 388 -1.93 18.73 -17.44
CA ARG A 388 -3.05 19.60 -17.86
C ARG A 388 -4.31 19.23 -17.08
N ILE A 389 -4.41 19.72 -15.85
CA ILE A 389 -5.62 19.51 -15.04
C ILE A 389 -6.76 20.34 -15.65
N LEU A 390 -7.75 19.66 -16.23
CA LEU A 390 -9.10 20.22 -16.43
C LEU A 390 -9.79 20.17 -15.07
N ILE A 391 -9.90 21.33 -14.41
CA ILE A 391 -10.32 21.41 -13.00
C ILE A 391 -11.85 21.34 -12.90
N GLU A 392 -12.39 20.14 -12.69
CA GLU A 392 -13.75 19.93 -12.16
C GLU A 392 -13.74 19.23 -10.78
N SER A 393 -12.64 18.57 -10.41
CA SER A 393 -12.56 17.63 -9.26
C SER A 393 -12.15 18.24 -7.91
N ALA A 394 -12.29 19.55 -7.72
CA ALA A 394 -11.83 20.24 -6.49
C ALA A 394 -12.70 19.96 -5.25
N GLU A 395 -13.93 19.46 -5.42
CA GLU A 395 -14.84 19.16 -4.32
C GLU A 395 -14.52 17.83 -3.62
N THR A 396 -13.96 16.86 -4.35
CA THR A 396 -13.72 15.48 -3.88
C THR A 396 -12.77 15.41 -2.68
N ILE A 397 -11.72 16.24 -2.69
CA ILE A 397 -10.71 16.27 -1.62
C ILE A 397 -11.31 16.68 -0.26
N LYS A 398 -12.42 17.44 -0.27
CA LYS A 398 -13.12 17.87 0.97
C LYS A 398 -14.01 16.78 1.59
N GLN A 399 -14.22 15.65 0.91
CA GLN A 399 -15.15 14.60 1.36
C GLN A 399 -14.46 13.37 1.97
N SER A 400 -13.12 13.28 1.95
CA SER A 400 -12.38 12.11 2.48
C SER A 400 -12.28 12.06 4.02
N ASN A 401 -13.35 12.39 4.73
CA ASN A 401 -13.53 12.08 6.15
C ASN A 401 -14.12 10.67 6.27
N PHE A 402 -13.27 9.65 6.17
CA PHE A 402 -13.72 8.26 6.25
C PHE A 402 -14.10 7.91 7.70
N VAL A 403 -15.40 7.93 8.00
CA VAL A 403 -15.92 7.42 9.27
C VAL A 403 -15.72 5.91 9.30
N VAL A 404 -14.78 5.45 10.13
CA VAL A 404 -14.67 4.03 10.50
C VAL A 404 -16.00 3.61 11.12
N LYS A 405 -16.73 2.72 10.43
CA LYS A 405 -17.93 2.09 10.99
C LYS A 405 -17.51 1.02 11.97
N GLU A 406 -17.35 1.41 13.23
CA GLU A 406 -17.40 0.44 14.33
C GLU A 406 -18.69 -0.37 14.27
N SER A 407 -18.60 -1.66 14.59
CA SER A 407 -19.66 -2.62 14.37
C SER A 407 -20.74 -2.56 15.47
N GLY A 408 -21.88 -1.95 15.14
CA GLY A 408 -23.17 -2.45 15.61
C GLY A 408 -23.68 -1.99 16.98
N VAL A 409 -23.78 -0.67 17.22
CA VAL A 409 -24.73 -0.12 18.22
C VAL A 409 -25.57 1.00 17.59
N PRO A 410 -26.92 0.97 17.67
CA PRO A 410 -27.77 2.00 17.10
C PRO A 410 -27.84 3.25 17.99
N SER A 411 -26.96 4.22 17.74
CA SER A 411 -26.90 5.51 18.46
C SER A 411 -28.02 6.48 18.05
N THR A 412 -29.25 6.22 18.47
CA THR A 412 -30.36 7.17 18.36
C THR A 412 -30.16 8.37 19.30
N LEU A 413 -29.38 9.38 18.89
CA LEU A 413 -29.50 10.80 19.31
C LEU A 413 -28.43 11.69 18.64
N MET A 414 -28.78 12.32 17.51
CA MET A 414 -28.17 13.58 17.04
C MET A 414 -29.22 14.40 16.31
N ARG A 415 -29.35 15.68 16.65
CA ARG A 415 -30.10 16.67 15.86
C ARG A 415 -29.10 17.50 15.06
N PRO A 416 -29.40 17.87 13.80
CA PRO A 416 -28.64 18.92 13.13
C PRO A 416 -28.71 20.22 13.94
N ILE A 417 -27.59 20.92 14.06
CA ILE A 417 -27.55 22.33 14.46
C ILE A 417 -27.06 23.11 13.24
N ASP A 418 -28.01 23.64 12.47
CA ASP A 418 -27.72 24.57 11.39
C ASP A 418 -27.40 25.95 11.99
N SER A 419 -26.13 26.35 11.96
CA SER A 419 -25.76 27.77 12.03
C SER A 419 -24.43 28.04 11.33
N LEU A 420 -24.51 28.32 10.04
CA LEU A 420 -23.40 28.87 9.25
C LEU A 420 -23.22 30.36 9.59
N ASP A 421 -22.45 30.70 10.64
CA ASP A 421 -21.72 31.98 10.68
C ASP A 421 -20.61 32.04 11.76
N GLN A 422 -19.75 33.05 11.64
CA GLN A 422 -18.71 33.49 12.59
C GLN A 422 -17.51 32.54 12.83
N LEU A 423 -16.46 32.69 12.02
CA LEU A 423 -15.10 32.92 12.55
C LEU A 423 -14.16 33.54 11.51
N GLN A 424 -14.17 34.88 11.40
CA GLN A 424 -13.05 35.63 10.81
C GLN A 424 -12.05 36.01 11.90
N LYS A 425 -10.79 35.54 11.77
CA LYS A 425 -9.51 36.27 11.99
C LYS A 425 -8.39 35.35 12.51
N VAL A 426 -7.19 35.56 11.95
CA VAL A 426 -5.90 34.93 12.31
C VAL A 426 -5.89 33.40 12.09
N GLY A 427 -4.91 32.79 11.43
CA GLY A 427 -3.64 33.32 10.93
C GLY A 427 -2.51 32.40 11.37
N ALA A 428 -2.33 31.30 10.66
CA ALA A 428 -1.23 30.36 10.83
C ALA A 428 -0.60 30.13 9.46
N SER A 429 0.70 30.40 9.34
CA SER A 429 1.52 30.01 8.18
C SER A 429 1.62 28.48 8.11
N LYS A 430 1.85 27.96 6.90
CA LYS A 430 2.04 26.53 6.64
C LYS A 430 3.40 26.35 5.95
N GLU A 431 4.41 26.15 6.77
CA GLU A 431 5.80 26.27 6.36
C GLU A 431 6.42 24.91 5.97
N ILE A 432 6.98 24.85 4.77
CA ILE A 432 7.94 23.84 4.34
C ILE A 432 9.31 24.52 4.31
N VAL A 433 10.31 23.94 4.95
CA VAL A 433 11.68 24.49 4.94
C VAL A 433 12.47 23.77 3.86
N VAL A 434 13.12 24.55 2.98
CA VAL A 434 13.81 24.03 1.81
C VAL A 434 15.28 24.43 1.84
N CYS A 435 16.03 23.67 2.65
CA CYS A 435 17.45 23.38 2.40
C CYS A 435 17.60 22.68 1.03
#